data_AF-A0A1Y4D3B1-F1
#
_entry.id   AF-A0A1Y4D3B1-F1
#
_cell.length_a   1.000
_cell.length_b   1.000
_cell.length_c   1.000
_cell.angle_alpha   90.00
_cell.angle_beta   90.00
_cell.angle_gamma   90.00
#
_symmetry.space_group_name_H-M   'P 1'
#
loop_
_entity.id
_entity.type
_entity.pdbx_description
1 polymer ?
#
loop_
_entity_poly.entity_id
_entity_poly.type
_entity_poly.pdbx_seq_one_letter_code
_entity_poly.pdbx_strand_id
1 'polypeptide(L)'
;MSFYENDLLPGIHAYEFVISNVNQRKSPRDIKLRQSIIALIQEFFRQREAVLIYLCETGDNRQRQRFRLFESWFRISGKGNFVSLSMDLVDLEGVPNYAAIITRMDNPNLSFITKQFTETVELLREKPE
;
A
#
# COMPACT_ATOMS: atom_id res chain seq x y z
N MET A 1 -9.79 -1.24 9.91
CA MET A 1 -8.39 -1.28 9.47
C MET A 1 -7.90 -2.66 9.79
N SER A 2 -7.41 -3.37 8.78
CA SER A 2 -7.02 -4.78 8.90
C SER A 2 -5.78 -5.02 8.07
N PHE A 3 -4.98 -6.01 8.48
CA PHE A 3 -3.85 -6.54 7.73
C PHE A 3 -4.18 -7.98 7.32
N TYR A 4 -3.96 -8.32 6.06
CA TYR A 4 -4.19 -9.67 5.54
C TYR A 4 -2.93 -10.14 4.83
N GLU A 5 -2.54 -11.41 5.00
CA GLU A 5 -1.47 -11.99 4.17
C GLU A 5 -1.87 -11.92 2.70
N ASN A 6 -0.91 -11.58 1.85
CA ASN A 6 -1.15 -11.37 0.44
C ASN A 6 0.00 -11.95 -0.39
N ASP A 7 -0.33 -12.91 -1.24
CA ASP A 7 0.62 -13.66 -2.06
C ASP A 7 0.92 -13.00 -3.42
N LEU A 8 0.53 -11.73 -3.61
CA LEU A 8 0.75 -10.98 -4.85
C LEU A 8 2.23 -10.93 -5.26
N LEU A 9 3.15 -10.96 -4.29
CA LEU A 9 4.58 -10.88 -4.50
C LEU A 9 5.22 -12.25 -4.20
N PRO A 10 5.54 -13.07 -5.23
CA PRO A 10 6.08 -14.41 -5.03
C PRO A 10 7.37 -14.39 -4.20
N GLY A 11 7.45 -15.27 -3.20
CA GLY A 11 8.62 -15.40 -2.33
C GLY A 11 8.81 -14.24 -1.34
N ILE A 12 7.82 -13.36 -1.19
CA ILE A 12 7.83 -12.26 -0.22
C ILE A 12 6.66 -12.42 0.73
N HIS A 13 6.93 -12.42 2.04
CA HIS A 13 5.88 -12.32 3.06
C HIS A 13 5.34 -10.90 3.09
N ALA A 14 4.28 -10.67 2.32
CA ALA A 14 3.61 -9.38 2.20
C ALA A 14 2.24 -9.40 2.87
N TYR A 15 1.83 -8.23 3.36
CA TYR A 15 0.54 -8.02 3.99
C TYR A 15 -0.18 -6.84 3.33
N GLU A 16 -1.44 -7.03 2.97
CA GLU A 16 -2.31 -5.96 2.49
C GLU A 16 -2.90 -5.16 3.66
N PHE A 17 -2.78 -3.84 3.60
CA PHE A 17 -3.42 -2.93 4.55
C PHE A 17 -4.72 -2.34 3.98
N VAL A 18 -5.84 -2.68 4.61
CA VAL A 18 -7.16 -2.24 4.17
C VAL A 18 -7.71 -1.17 5.11
N ILE A 19 -8.08 -0.02 4.54
CA ILE A 19 -8.80 1.06 5.22
C ILE A 19 -10.22 1.14 4.69
N SER A 20 -11.16 0.49 5.38
CA SER A 20 -12.58 0.49 5.05
C SER A 20 -13.39 1.51 5.88
N ASN A 21 -14.32 2.21 5.23
CA ASN A 21 -15.29 3.10 5.90
C ASN A 21 -16.63 2.39 6.14
N VAL A 22 -16.61 1.40 7.03
CA VAL A 22 -17.76 0.53 7.33
C VAL A 22 -19.02 1.32 7.72
N ASN A 23 -18.84 2.48 8.38
CA ASN A 23 -19.95 3.30 8.87
C ASN A 23 -20.45 4.35 7.86
N GLN A 24 -19.88 4.43 6.66
CA GLN A 24 -20.20 5.40 5.59
C GLN A 24 -20.22 6.88 6.02
N ARG A 25 -19.57 7.21 7.14
CA ARG A 25 -19.54 8.60 7.63
C ARG A 25 -18.46 9.37 6.89
N LYS A 26 -18.74 10.64 6.56
CA LYS A 26 -17.70 11.55 6.09
C LYS A 26 -16.67 11.70 7.21
N SER A 27 -15.42 11.43 6.87
CA SER A 27 -14.34 11.46 7.85
C SER A 27 -14.06 12.90 8.28
N PRO A 28 -14.25 13.27 9.56
CA PRO A 28 -14.01 14.63 10.03
C PRO A 28 -12.51 14.85 10.18
N ARG A 29 -11.95 15.85 9.47
CA ARG A 29 -10.53 16.33 9.53
C ARG A 29 -9.59 15.41 10.34
N ASP A 30 -9.04 14.45 9.63
CA ASP A 30 -8.45 13.20 10.13
C ASP A 30 -7.05 13.28 10.74
N ILE A 31 -6.75 14.26 11.59
CA ILE A 31 -5.44 14.28 12.26
C ILE A 31 -5.27 13.05 13.16
N LYS A 32 -6.34 12.68 13.88
CA LYS A 32 -6.35 11.51 14.77
C LYS A 32 -6.30 10.20 13.99
N LEU A 33 -7.10 10.05 12.93
CA LEU A 33 -7.07 8.85 12.08
C LEU A 33 -5.69 8.68 11.44
N ARG A 34 -5.10 9.75 10.91
CA ARG A 34 -3.72 9.74 10.41
C ARG A 34 -2.76 9.24 11.49
N GLN A 35 -2.80 9.79 12.69
CA GLN A 35 -1.91 9.36 13.79
C GLN A 35 -2.07 7.88 14.10
N SER A 36 -3.30 7.38 14.17
CA SER A 36 -3.58 5.96 14.41
C SER A 36 -3.06 5.07 13.29
N ILE A 37 -3.29 5.43 12.02
CA ILE A 37 -2.78 4.68 10.86
C ILE A 37 -1.25 4.62 10.89
N ILE A 38 -0.59 5.75 11.12
CA ILE A 38 0.87 5.81 11.18
C ILE A 38 1.41 4.97 12.33
N ALA A 39 0.81 5.05 13.52
CA ALA A 39 1.22 4.24 14.67
C ALA A 39 1.09 2.74 14.39
N LEU A 40 -0.01 2.32 13.75
CA LEU A 40 -0.23 0.92 13.35
C LEU A 40 0.83 0.44 12.34
N ILE A 41 1.12 1.25 11.32
CA ILE A 41 2.13 0.91 10.31
C ILE A 41 3.53 0.84 10.94
N GLN A 42 3.85 1.76 11.85
CA GLN A 42 5.14 1.73 12.57
C GLN A 42 5.28 0.47 13.44
N GLU A 43 4.22 0.07 14.15
CA GLU A 43 4.21 -1.16 14.95
C GLU A 43 4.34 -2.41 14.07
N PHE A 44 3.63 -2.44 12.94
CA PHE A 44 3.75 -3.52 11.94
C PHE A 44 5.21 -3.72 11.50
N PHE A 45 5.92 -2.62 11.23
CA PHE A 45 7.34 -2.67 10.85
C PHE A 45 8.32 -2.86 12.02
N ARG A 46 7.87 -3.29 13.20
CA ARG A 46 8.80 -3.91 14.18
C ARG A 46 9.33 -5.23 13.68
N GLN A 47 8.58 -5.92 12.83
CA GLN A 47 9.08 -7.01 12.03
C GLN A 47 9.89 -6.44 10.86
N ARG A 48 11.21 -6.58 10.93
CA ARG A 48 12.15 -5.95 9.98
C ARG A 48 11.93 -6.37 8.53
N GLU A 49 11.51 -7.62 8.33
CA GLU A 49 11.37 -8.25 7.01
C GLU A 49 10.00 -8.03 6.38
N ALA A 50 9.05 -7.47 7.14
CA ALA A 50 7.67 -7.30 6.68
C ALA A 50 7.59 -6.35 5.47
N VAL A 51 6.67 -6.67 4.57
CA VAL A 51 6.31 -5.84 3.42
C VAL A 51 4.83 -5.52 3.50
N LEU A 52 4.49 -4.25 3.31
CA LEU A 52 3.13 -3.78 3.31
C LEU A 52 2.69 -3.43 1.90
N ILE A 53 1.59 -3.99 1.45
CA ILE A 53 0.87 -3.60 0.24
C ILE A 53 -0.28 -2.70 0.67
N TYR A 54 -0.40 -1.54 0.07
CA TYR A 54 -1.57 -0.67 0.22
C TYR A 54 -2.30 -0.57 -1.10
N LEU A 55 -3.53 -1.09 -1.15
CA LEU A 55 -4.44 -1.00 -2.28
C LEU A 55 -5.69 -0.21 -1.85
N CYS A 56 -6.15 0.70 -2.70
CA CYS A 56 -7.39 1.42 -2.45
C CYS A 56 -8.58 0.64 -3.03
N GLU A 57 -9.62 0.43 -2.22
CA GLU A 57 -10.90 -0.11 -2.73
C GLU A 57 -11.42 0.72 -3.92
N THR A 58 -11.88 0.03 -4.96
CA THR A 58 -12.50 0.57 -6.17
C THR A 58 -14.02 0.35 -6.10
N GLY A 59 -14.75 1.38 -5.69
CA GLY A 59 -16.22 1.29 -5.61
C GLY A 59 -16.97 2.62 -5.75
N ASP A 60 -16.27 3.74 -5.61
CA ASP A 60 -16.88 5.08 -5.61
C ASP A 60 -16.11 6.11 -6.48
N ASN A 61 -15.18 5.64 -7.33
CA ASN A 61 -14.30 6.46 -8.16
C ASN A 61 -13.38 7.43 -7.39
N ARG A 62 -13.17 7.22 -6.08
CA ARG A 62 -12.30 8.07 -5.23
C ARG A 62 -10.95 7.44 -4.90
N GLN A 63 -10.61 6.30 -5.49
CA GLN A 63 -9.37 5.57 -5.21
C GLN A 63 -8.12 6.44 -5.36
N ARG A 64 -8.04 7.28 -6.40
CA ARG A 64 -6.91 8.22 -6.58
C ARG A 64 -6.79 9.24 -5.44
N GLN A 65 -7.92 9.74 -4.94
CA GLN A 65 -7.92 10.71 -3.83
C GLN A 65 -7.50 10.05 -2.53
N ARG A 66 -7.99 8.82 -2.26
CA ARG A 66 -7.59 8.02 -1.10
C ARG A 66 -6.09 7.70 -1.14
N PHE A 67 -5.58 7.27 -2.30
CA PHE A 67 -4.18 6.96 -2.48
C PHE A 67 -3.27 8.16 -2.20
N ARG A 68 -3.57 9.32 -2.81
CA ARG A 68 -2.82 10.57 -2.57
C ARG A 68 -2.85 11.02 -1.11
N LEU A 69 -3.98 10.80 -0.43
CA LEU A 69 -4.11 11.14 0.99
C LEU A 69 -3.20 10.25 1.84
N PHE A 70 -3.21 8.94 1.58
CA PHE A 70 -2.35 7.97 2.26
C PHE A 70 -0.86 8.26 2.00
N GLU A 71 -0.44 8.45 0.75
CA GLU A 71 0.94 8.81 0.42
C GLU A 71 1.40 10.07 1.15
N SER A 72 0.53 11.09 1.22
CA SER A 72 0.80 12.31 1.96
C SER A 72 1.01 12.05 3.46
N TRP A 73 0.17 11.22 4.08
CA TRP A 73 0.30 10.82 5.47
C TRP A 73 1.60 10.06 5.74
N PHE A 74 1.95 9.12 4.87
CA PHE A 74 3.14 8.30 5.01
C PHE A 74 4.43 9.11 4.81
N ARG A 75 4.48 9.95 3.78
CA ARG A 75 5.64 10.83 3.50
C ARG A 75 5.97 11.77 4.65
N ILE A 76 4.96 12.25 5.38
CA ILE A 76 5.16 13.17 6.51
C ILE A 76 5.69 12.43 7.75
N SER A 77 5.38 11.14 7.90
CA SER A 77 5.63 10.37 9.13
C SER A 77 6.84 9.44 9.08
N GLY A 78 7.31 9.07 7.89
CA GLY A 78 8.31 8.02 7.70
C GLY A 78 9.66 8.44 7.09
N LYS A 79 9.97 9.74 7.03
CA LYS A 79 11.21 10.24 6.36
C LYS A 79 12.45 9.47 6.83
N GLY A 80 13.09 8.75 5.90
CA GLY A 80 14.41 8.12 6.07
C GLY A 80 14.40 6.64 6.48
N ASN A 81 13.28 6.09 6.96
CA ASN A 81 13.24 4.72 7.49
C ASN A 81 12.56 3.69 6.57
N PHE A 82 11.82 4.17 5.56
CA PHE A 82 11.04 3.31 4.67
C PHE A 82 11.27 3.63 3.19
N VAL A 83 11.18 2.60 2.37
CA VAL A 83 11.01 2.67 0.91
C VAL A 83 9.53 2.54 0.61
N SER A 84 9.03 3.37 -0.30
CA SER A 84 7.69 3.25 -0.87
C SER A 84 7.81 3.26 -2.38
N LEU A 85 7.23 2.25 -3.05
CA LEU A 85 7.10 2.20 -4.50
C LEU A 85 5.63 2.12 -4.85
N SER A 86 5.18 3.02 -5.73
CA SER A 86 3.77 3.14 -6.13
C SER A 86 3.59 2.64 -7.57
N MET A 87 2.45 2.02 -7.84
CA MET A 87 2.03 1.61 -9.18
C MET A 87 0.61 2.09 -9.49
N ASP A 88 0.44 2.47 -10.75
CA ASP A 88 -0.85 2.77 -11.35
C ASP A 88 -1.13 1.66 -12.38
N LEU A 89 -2.24 0.95 -12.19
CA LEU A 89 -2.73 -0.12 -13.06
C LEU A 89 -4.12 0.22 -13.58
N VAL A 90 -4.48 -0.33 -14.73
CA VAL A 90 -5.85 -0.30 -15.25
C VAL A 90 -6.27 -1.75 -15.39
N ASP A 91 -7.40 -2.13 -14.78
CA ASP A 91 -7.91 -3.49 -14.91
C ASP A 91 -8.62 -3.70 -16.26
N LEU A 92 -9.10 -4.93 -16.49
CA LEU A 92 -9.76 -5.33 -17.73
C LEU A 92 -11.05 -4.53 -18.01
N GLU A 93 -11.67 -3.95 -16.98
CA GLU A 93 -12.87 -3.11 -17.10
C GLU A 93 -12.52 -1.63 -17.37
N GLY A 94 -11.24 -1.29 -17.48
CA GLY A 94 -10.77 0.07 -17.68
C GLY A 94 -10.75 0.90 -16.39
N VAL A 95 -10.88 0.28 -15.22
CA VAL A 95 -10.90 0.98 -13.94
C VAL A 95 -9.46 1.19 -13.44
N PRO A 96 -9.06 2.43 -13.10
CA PRO A 96 -7.74 2.68 -12.57
C PRO A 96 -7.62 2.21 -11.11
N ASN A 97 -6.61 1.39 -10.86
CA ASN A 97 -6.22 0.85 -9.57
C ASN A 97 -4.87 1.47 -9.14
N TYR A 98 -4.77 1.88 -7.88
CA TYR A 98 -3.58 2.51 -7.31
C TYR A 98 -3.10 1.68 -6.14
N ALA A 99 -1.86 1.20 -6.23
CA ALA A 99 -1.24 0.40 -5.19
C ALA A 99 0.14 0.94 -4.83
N ALA A 100 0.57 0.69 -3.59
CA ALA A 100 1.94 0.93 -3.16
C ALA A 100 2.46 -0.26 -2.37
N ILE A 101 3.75 -0.57 -2.53
CA ILE A 101 4.48 -1.34 -1.54
C ILE A 101 5.28 -0.42 -0.63
N ILE A 102 5.32 -0.78 0.64
CA ILE A 102 6.10 -0.11 1.66
C ILE A 102 6.92 -1.16 2.39
N THR A 103 8.20 -0.91 2.57
CA THR A 103 9.09 -1.74 3.38
C THR A 103 10.14 -0.87 4.06
N ARG A 104 10.83 -1.41 5.07
CA ARG A 104 11.92 -0.68 5.73
C ARG A 104 13.14 -0.55 4.82
N MET A 105 13.84 0.57 4.95
CA MET A 105 15.13 0.81 4.27
C MET A 105 16.19 -0.23 4.66
N ASP A 106 16.13 -0.76 5.88
CA ASP A 106 17.05 -1.76 6.40
C ASP A 106 16.54 -3.19 6.23
N ASN A 107 15.46 -3.43 5.47
CA ASN A 107 14.98 -4.79 5.20
C ASN A 107 16.09 -5.58 4.46
N PRO A 108 16.51 -6.76 4.95
CA PRO A 108 17.61 -7.52 4.35
C PRO A 108 17.32 -7.95 2.91
N ASN A 109 16.05 -8.03 2.52
CA ASN A 109 15.59 -8.45 1.21
C ASN A 109 15.18 -7.27 0.31
N LEU A 110 15.54 -6.03 0.65
CA LEU A 110 15.06 -4.81 -0.04
C LEU A 110 15.27 -4.84 -1.57
N SER A 111 16.42 -5.32 -2.04
CA SER A 111 16.73 -5.43 -3.46
C SER A 111 15.82 -6.44 -4.17
N PHE A 112 15.59 -7.60 -3.54
CA PHE A 112 14.68 -8.62 -4.04
C PHE A 112 13.23 -8.11 -4.06
N ILE A 113 12.80 -7.43 -3.00
CA ILE A 113 11.45 -6.83 -2.90
C ILE A 113 11.20 -5.83 -4.02
N THR A 114 12.13 -4.89 -4.23
CA THR A 114 12.03 -3.88 -5.29
C THR A 114 11.98 -4.52 -6.67
N LYS A 115 12.81 -5.55 -6.90
CA LYS A 115 12.84 -6.30 -8.16
C LYS A 115 11.51 -7.02 -8.41
N GLN A 116 11.06 -7.84 -7.46
CA GLN A 116 9.80 -8.60 -7.59
C GLN A 116 8.59 -7.69 -7.79
N PHE A 117 8.54 -6.56 -7.09
CA PHE A 117 7.48 -5.58 -7.30
C PHE A 117 7.47 -5.04 -8.73
N THR A 118 8.65 -4.65 -9.25
CA THR A 118 8.77 -4.15 -10.62
C THR A 118 8.33 -5.19 -11.64
N GLU A 119 8.80 -6.43 -11.51
CA GLU A 119 8.40 -7.55 -12.38
C GLU A 119 6.90 -7.84 -12.30
N THR A 120 6.31 -7.80 -11.10
CA THR A 120 4.86 -7.99 -10.90
C THR A 120 4.05 -6.88 -11.58
N VAL A 121 4.50 -5.62 -11.49
CA VAL A 121 3.87 -4.48 -12.18
C VAL A 121 3.88 -4.67 -13.69
N GLU A 122 5.02 -5.09 -14.24
CA GLU A 122 5.18 -5.34 -15.68
C GLU A 122 4.24 -6.45 -16.14
N LEU A 123 4.22 -7.58 -15.44
CA LEU A 123 3.32 -8.70 -15.75
C LEU A 123 1.83 -8.31 -15.68
N LEU A 124 1.45 -7.49 -14.69
CA LEU A 124 0.07 -7.01 -14.56
C LEU A 124 -0.32 -6.02 -15.67
N ARG A 125 0.65 -5.31 -16.26
CA ARG A 125 0.42 -4.45 -17.44
C ARG A 125 0.39 -5.23 -18.74
N GLU A 126 1.15 -6.32 -18.82
CA GLU A 126 1.26 -7.19 -19.99
C GLU A 126 0.13 -8.20 -20.14
N LYS A 127 -0.81 -8.30 -19.18
CA LYS A 127 -2.03 -9.10 -19.35
C LYS A 127 -3.17 -8.28 -19.99
N PRO A 128 -3.30 -8.30 -21.32
CA PRO A 128 -4.59 -8.27 -21.98
C PRO A 128 -4.84 -9.64 -22.61
N GLU A 129 -5.33 -10.60 -21.83
CA GLU A 129 -6.11 -11.73 -22.35
C GLU A 129 -7.31 -11.99 -21.43
#